data_AF-A0A2I0WXY6-F1
#
_entry.id   AF-A0A2I0WXY6-F1
#
_cell.length_a   1.000
_cell.length_b   1.000
_cell.length_c   1.000
_cell.angle_alpha   90.00
_cell.angle_beta   90.00
_cell.angle_gamma   90.00
#
_symmetry.space_group_name_H-M   'P 1'
#
loop_
_entity.id
_entity.type
_entity.pdbx_description
1 polymer ?
#
loop_
_entity_poly.entity_id
_entity_poly.type
_entity_poly.pdbx_seq_one_letter_code
_entity_poly.pdbx_strand_id
1 'polypeptide(L)'
;MATLTTISPTSCSSLFPFRSQPSPFIHTADPSIAPKSGRPPQTLASPRYSHFRRFLAGAQPVFPTSSALVSSLDDLFEFICTGPLLRRMGFTTENVAEGIDKWLLCGGYLCRLFGLNELQLTAPEKARVYHFYVPVFLWCEKQIERHVLGFGDAEEVAPLVIGVSAPQGSGKTTLVLL
;
A
#
# COMPACT_ATOMS: atom_id res chain seq x y z
N MET A 1 -4.18 16.30 7.32
CA MET A 1 -3.96 14.95 7.88
C MET A 1 -4.28 13.92 6.80
N ALA A 2 -3.44 12.90 6.63
CA ALA A 2 -3.76 11.75 5.77
C ALA A 2 -4.45 10.67 6.61
N THR A 3 -5.53 10.09 6.08
CA THR A 3 -6.30 9.03 6.73
C THR A 3 -6.41 7.86 5.76
N LEU A 4 -6.05 6.67 6.22
CA LEU A 4 -6.22 5.41 5.49
C LEU A 4 -7.29 4.60 6.20
N THR A 5 -8.31 4.16 5.47
CA THR A 5 -9.40 3.38 6.03
C THR A 5 -9.63 2.15 5.17
N THR A 6 -9.72 0.98 5.81
CA THR A 6 -10.17 -0.26 5.19
C THR A 6 -11.69 -0.27 5.20
N ILE A 7 -12.33 -0.48 4.05
CA ILE A 7 -13.78 -0.61 3.95
C ILE A 7 -14.10 -2.09 3.75
N SER A 8 -14.70 -2.72 4.76
CA SER A 8 -15.21 -4.10 4.67
C SER A 8 -16.59 -4.10 4.02
N PRO A 9 -16.89 -4.99 3.06
CA PRO A 9 -18.20 -5.07 2.42
C PRO A 9 -19.15 -5.93 3.25
N THR A 10 -19.46 -5.53 4.48
CA THR A 10 -20.53 -6.19 5.28
C THR A 10 -21.23 -5.17 6.18
N SER A 11 -22.13 -4.39 5.57
CA SER A 11 -23.42 -3.91 6.13
C SER A 11 -23.87 -2.67 5.36
N CYS A 12 -24.55 -2.89 4.25
CA CYS A 12 -25.41 -1.85 3.68
C CYS A 12 -26.80 -2.05 4.29
N SER A 13 -27.12 -1.31 5.34
CA SER A 13 -28.50 -1.13 5.81
C SER A 13 -28.62 0.17 6.63
N SER A 14 -29.23 1.15 5.96
CA SER A 14 -30.06 2.23 6.49
C SER A 14 -29.44 3.55 7.02
N LEU A 15 -30.03 4.64 6.49
CA LEU A 15 -30.17 6.01 7.02
C LEU A 15 -28.91 6.89 6.89
N PHE A 16 -28.85 7.90 6.01
CA PHE A 16 -29.69 9.11 6.00
C PHE A 16 -29.71 9.84 4.62
N PRO A 17 -30.67 10.75 4.38
CA PRO A 17 -31.10 11.21 3.06
C PRO A 17 -30.39 12.50 2.62
N PHE A 18 -30.12 12.64 1.32
CA PHE A 18 -30.12 13.96 0.70
C PHE A 18 -30.78 13.90 -0.67
N ARG A 19 -31.96 14.49 -0.71
CA ARG A 19 -32.83 14.70 -1.85
C ARG A 19 -32.41 15.98 -2.56
N SER A 20 -32.16 15.92 -3.86
CA SER A 20 -32.35 17.03 -4.81
C SER A 20 -32.59 16.41 -6.19
N GLN A 21 -33.75 16.76 -6.76
CA GLN A 21 -34.45 16.21 -7.92
C GLN A 21 -34.06 16.98 -9.23
N PRO A 22 -34.68 16.79 -10.43
CA PRO A 22 -34.46 15.69 -11.39
C PRO A 22 -34.36 16.14 -12.89
N SER A 23 -34.24 15.15 -13.79
CA SER A 23 -34.78 15.11 -15.19
C SER A 23 -33.93 15.65 -16.37
N PRO A 24 -34.23 15.26 -17.63
CA PRO A 24 -34.62 13.92 -18.13
C PRO A 24 -33.93 13.58 -19.48
N PHE A 25 -33.78 12.30 -19.83
CA PHE A 25 -34.02 11.85 -21.21
C PHE A 25 -34.39 10.36 -21.20
N ILE A 26 -35.58 10.09 -21.73
CA ILE A 26 -36.21 8.78 -21.84
C ILE A 26 -35.75 8.11 -23.15
N HIS A 27 -35.44 6.82 -23.10
CA HIS A 27 -35.87 5.89 -24.14
C HIS A 27 -36.04 4.47 -23.57
N THR A 28 -37.18 3.88 -23.92
CA THR A 28 -37.74 2.60 -23.44
C THR A 28 -37.41 1.45 -24.41
N ALA A 29 -37.58 0.20 -23.92
CA ALA A 29 -37.59 -1.12 -24.61
C ALA A 29 -36.24 -1.88 -24.61
N ASP A 30 -36.11 -3.20 -24.36
CA ASP A 30 -37.04 -4.32 -24.07
C ASP A 30 -36.20 -5.47 -23.44
N PRO A 31 -36.79 -6.48 -22.75
CA PRO A 31 -36.07 -7.50 -21.99
C PRO A 31 -35.90 -8.81 -22.77
N SER A 32 -34.67 -9.16 -23.15
CA SER A 32 -34.28 -10.54 -23.43
C SER A 32 -32.77 -10.60 -23.71
N ILE A 33 -32.02 -11.33 -22.87
CA ILE A 33 -30.88 -12.19 -23.24
C ILE A 33 -30.36 -12.82 -21.93
N ALA A 34 -30.43 -14.15 -21.86
CA ALA A 34 -29.96 -15.01 -20.78
C ALA A 34 -28.42 -14.92 -20.58
N PRO A 35 -27.89 -15.32 -19.41
CA PRO A 35 -26.50 -15.07 -19.03
C PRO A 35 -25.55 -16.05 -19.71
N LYS A 36 -24.58 -15.54 -20.48
CA LYS A 36 -23.46 -16.37 -20.96
C LYS A 36 -22.44 -16.56 -19.83
N SER A 37 -22.44 -17.79 -19.34
CA SER A 37 -21.43 -18.42 -18.49
C SER A 37 -20.00 -18.24 -18.98
N GLY A 38 -19.07 -18.17 -18.01
CA GLY A 38 -17.71 -18.69 -18.15
C GLY A 38 -16.65 -17.68 -18.59
N ARG A 39 -16.18 -16.86 -17.65
CA ARG A 39 -14.83 -16.29 -17.73
C ARG A 39 -14.01 -16.90 -16.58
N PRO A 40 -12.88 -17.58 -16.85
CA PRO A 40 -12.05 -18.15 -15.80
C PRO A 40 -11.52 -17.02 -14.91
N PRO A 41 -11.20 -17.31 -13.64
CA PRO A 41 -10.75 -16.29 -12.69
C PRO A 41 -9.53 -15.57 -13.27
N GLN A 42 -9.69 -14.28 -13.54
CA GLN A 42 -8.54 -13.44 -13.85
C GLN A 42 -7.77 -13.30 -12.55
N THR A 43 -6.70 -14.09 -12.41
CA THR A 43 -5.68 -13.89 -11.38
C THR A 43 -5.22 -12.44 -11.50
N LEU A 44 -5.74 -11.58 -10.62
CA LEU A 44 -5.50 -10.14 -10.63
C LEU A 44 -4.11 -9.86 -10.04
N ALA A 45 -3.08 -10.40 -10.68
CA ALA A 45 -1.72 -9.98 -10.45
C ALA A 45 -1.56 -8.64 -11.18
N SER A 46 -1.82 -7.54 -10.48
CA SER A 46 -1.47 -6.22 -10.99
C SER A 46 0.02 -6.23 -11.37
N PRO A 47 0.41 -5.86 -12.61
CA PRO A 47 1.76 -6.10 -13.13
C PRO A 47 2.87 -5.55 -12.23
N ARG A 48 2.62 -4.42 -11.54
CA ARG A 48 3.58 -3.76 -10.65
C ARG A 48 3.77 -4.45 -9.30
N TYR A 49 2.69 -4.89 -8.66
CA TYR A 49 2.77 -5.71 -7.43
C TYR A 49 3.55 -6.99 -7.68
N SER A 50 3.37 -7.62 -8.85
CA SER A 50 4.13 -8.81 -9.24
C SER A 50 5.62 -8.53 -9.38
N HIS A 51 6.01 -7.34 -9.86
CA HIS A 51 7.41 -6.98 -10.03
C HIS A 51 8.09 -6.70 -8.69
N PHE A 52 7.41 -6.01 -7.78
CA PHE A 52 7.93 -5.78 -6.43
C PHE A 52 8.00 -7.08 -5.61
N ARG A 53 6.98 -7.95 -5.68
CA ARG A 53 7.05 -9.29 -5.05
C ARG A 53 8.19 -10.13 -5.62
N ARG A 54 8.41 -10.12 -6.95
CA ARG A 54 9.57 -10.79 -7.56
C ARG A 54 10.89 -10.18 -7.12
N PHE A 55 10.94 -8.84 -6.98
CA PHE A 55 12.11 -8.14 -6.46
C PHE A 55 12.45 -8.58 -5.03
N LEU A 56 11.44 -8.64 -4.14
CA LEU A 56 11.62 -9.14 -2.78
C LEU A 56 11.99 -10.63 -2.75
N ALA A 57 11.41 -11.46 -3.61
CA ALA A 57 11.71 -12.89 -3.66
C ALA A 57 13.17 -13.19 -4.09
N GLY A 58 13.83 -12.26 -4.78
CA GLY A 58 15.23 -12.38 -5.19
C GLY A 58 16.23 -11.69 -4.26
N ALA A 59 15.78 -10.96 -3.24
CA ALA A 59 16.65 -10.22 -2.34
C ALA A 59 17.12 -11.11 -1.17
N GLN A 60 18.44 -11.25 -1.01
CA GLN A 60 19.03 -11.89 0.17
C GLN A 60 19.40 -10.82 1.21
N PRO A 61 19.16 -11.07 2.51
CA PRO A 61 19.63 -10.17 3.57
C PRO A 61 21.17 -10.19 3.59
N VAL A 62 21.79 -9.02 3.49
CA VAL A 62 23.25 -8.86 3.53
C VAL A 62 23.61 -8.12 4.81
N PHE A 63 24.38 -8.77 5.67
CA PHE A 63 24.84 -8.15 6.91
C PHE A 63 25.96 -7.13 6.64
N PRO A 64 25.85 -5.89 7.17
CA PRO A 64 26.88 -4.87 6.98
C PRO A 64 28.16 -5.27 7.71
N THR A 65 29.30 -5.23 7.01
CA THR A 65 30.59 -5.69 7.57
C THR A 65 31.50 -4.53 8.04
N SER A 66 31.09 -3.27 7.85
CA SER A 66 31.89 -2.07 8.17
C SER A 66 31.20 -1.18 9.21
N SER A 67 31.97 -0.66 10.17
CA SER A 67 31.47 0.22 11.25
C SER A 67 30.77 1.49 10.74
N ALA A 68 31.22 2.04 9.61
CA ALA A 68 30.57 3.22 9.01
C ALA A 68 29.18 2.89 8.46
N LEU A 69 29.00 1.68 7.92
CA LEU A 69 27.69 1.20 7.46
C LEU A 69 26.76 0.96 8.63
N VAL A 70 27.27 0.36 9.73
CA VAL A 70 26.50 0.17 10.96
C VAL A 70 25.99 1.51 11.51
N SER A 71 26.87 2.53 11.63
CA SER A 71 26.46 3.87 12.07
C SER A 71 25.41 4.50 11.13
N SER A 72 25.58 4.37 9.81
CA SER A 72 24.62 4.93 8.85
C SER A 72 23.25 4.24 8.90
N LEU A 73 23.23 2.97 9.28
CA LEU A 73 22.00 2.19 9.48
C LEU A 73 21.32 2.57 10.79
N ASP A 74 22.08 2.78 11.86
CA ASP A 74 21.55 3.29 13.14
C ASP A 74 20.92 4.68 12.94
N ASP A 75 21.60 5.59 12.23
CA ASP A 75 21.08 6.92 11.89
C ASP A 75 19.79 6.84 11.05
N LEU A 76 19.70 5.87 10.13
CA LEU A 76 18.51 5.64 9.33
C LEU A 76 17.38 5.02 10.14
N PHE A 77 17.69 4.08 11.03
CA PHE A 77 16.73 3.45 11.93
C PHE A 77 16.10 4.49 12.87
N GLU A 78 16.93 5.32 13.51
CA GLU A 78 16.45 6.41 14.36
C GLU A 78 15.59 7.37 13.54
N PHE A 79 16.07 7.75 12.35
CA PHE A 79 15.30 8.58 11.43
C PHE A 79 13.93 7.97 11.15
N ILE A 80 13.83 6.70 10.73
CA ILE A 80 12.56 6.01 10.47
C ILE A 80 11.64 6.08 11.70
N CYS A 81 12.18 5.84 12.88
CA CYS A 81 11.42 5.81 14.13
C CYS A 81 10.82 7.18 14.52
N THR A 82 11.41 8.29 14.05
CA THR A 82 10.83 9.64 14.22
C THR A 82 9.67 9.96 13.26
N GLY A 83 9.38 9.07 12.30
CA GLY A 83 8.41 9.32 11.25
C GLY A 83 6.97 9.50 11.75
N PRO A 84 6.21 10.48 11.22
CA PRO A 84 4.86 10.81 11.70
C PRO A 84 3.80 9.71 11.46
N LEU A 85 4.06 8.79 10.52
CA LEU A 85 3.13 7.70 10.19
C LEU A 85 3.40 6.41 10.96
N LEU A 86 4.59 6.26 11.56
CA LEU A 86 5.04 5.01 12.18
C LEU A 86 4.01 4.47 13.18
N ARG A 87 3.73 5.27 14.21
CA ARG A 87 2.77 4.90 15.28
C ARG A 87 1.33 4.83 14.78
N ARG A 88 0.96 5.69 13.82
CA ARG A 88 -0.42 5.74 13.28
C ARG A 88 -0.78 4.47 12.51
N MET A 89 0.20 3.80 11.93
CA MET A 89 0.03 2.54 11.21
C MET A 89 0.24 1.31 12.11
N GLY A 90 0.45 1.51 13.42
CA GLY A 90 0.68 0.43 14.37
C GLY A 90 2.06 -0.22 14.27
N PHE A 91 3.05 0.48 13.70
CA PHE A 91 4.45 0.05 13.81
C PHE A 91 5.04 0.54 15.12
N THR A 92 5.84 -0.31 15.76
CA THR A 92 6.65 0.02 16.94
C THR A 92 8.12 0.05 16.53
N THR A 93 8.98 0.59 17.39
CA THR A 93 10.43 0.59 17.21
C THR A 93 10.98 -0.81 17.03
N GLU A 94 10.44 -1.79 17.77
CA GLU A 94 10.82 -3.20 17.71
C GLU A 94 10.43 -3.81 16.36
N ASN A 95 9.19 -3.57 15.91
CA ASN A 95 8.73 -4.01 14.59
C ASN A 95 9.58 -3.44 13.43
N VAL A 96 10.15 -2.25 13.60
CA VAL A 96 11.07 -1.67 12.60
C VAL A 96 12.43 -2.34 12.67
N ALA A 97 12.97 -2.56 13.87
CA ALA A 97 14.27 -3.18 14.07
C ALA A 97 14.30 -4.61 13.52
N GLU A 98 13.28 -5.41 13.86
CA GLU A 98 13.12 -6.79 13.36
C GLU A 98 12.98 -6.85 11.83
N GLY A 99 12.37 -5.81 11.24
CA GLY A 99 12.07 -5.76 9.81
C GLY A 99 12.98 -4.85 8.99
N ILE A 100 14.09 -4.34 9.54
CA ILE A 100 14.85 -3.22 8.95
C ILE A 100 15.30 -3.51 7.51
N ASP A 101 15.68 -4.75 7.21
CA ASP A 101 16.05 -5.19 5.86
C ASP A 101 14.92 -4.93 4.86
N LYS A 102 13.67 -5.19 5.24
CA LYS A 102 12.51 -4.95 4.40
C LYS A 102 12.30 -3.45 4.16
N TRP A 103 12.54 -2.62 5.18
CA TRP A 103 12.49 -1.16 5.03
C TRP A 103 13.53 -0.66 4.03
N LEU A 104 14.77 -1.16 4.11
CA LEU A 104 15.86 -0.84 3.18
C LEU A 104 15.52 -1.29 1.75
N LEU A 105 15.03 -2.52 1.59
CA LEU A 105 14.64 -3.05 0.28
C LEU A 105 13.52 -2.23 -0.37
N CYS A 106 12.49 -1.87 0.39
CA CYS A 106 11.42 -0.98 -0.09
C CYS A 106 11.99 0.40 -0.46
N GLY A 107 12.84 0.96 0.40
CA GLY A 107 13.48 2.25 0.20
C GLY A 107 14.32 2.31 -1.07
N GLY A 108 15.19 1.32 -1.27
CA GLY A 108 16.03 1.21 -2.47
C GLY A 108 15.22 1.02 -3.74
N TYR A 109 14.14 0.22 -3.70
CA TYR A 109 13.21 0.10 -4.83
C TYR A 109 12.57 1.45 -5.19
N LEU A 110 12.09 2.19 -4.20
CA LEU A 110 11.52 3.52 -4.41
C LEU A 110 12.54 4.53 -4.94
N CYS A 111 13.78 4.48 -4.46
CA CYS A 111 14.85 5.33 -4.98
C CYS A 111 15.05 5.07 -6.48
N ARG A 112 15.14 3.81 -6.89
CA ARG A 112 15.27 3.43 -8.32
C ARG A 112 14.06 3.88 -9.14
N LEU A 113 12.85 3.72 -8.60
CA LEU A 113 11.61 4.12 -9.26
C LEU A 113 11.54 5.63 -9.51
N PHE A 114 12.05 6.44 -8.58
CA PHE A 114 12.06 7.90 -8.67
C PHE A 114 13.35 8.48 -9.26
N GLY A 115 14.33 7.65 -9.61
CA GLY A 115 15.64 8.11 -10.09
C GLY A 115 16.48 8.84 -9.02
N LEU A 116 16.28 8.51 -7.75
CA LEU A 116 17.01 9.08 -6.62
C LEU A 116 18.29 8.27 -6.33
N ASN A 117 19.33 8.96 -5.85
CA ASN A 117 20.54 8.30 -5.37
C ASN A 117 20.32 7.75 -3.95
N GLU A 118 20.16 6.43 -3.84
CA GLU A 118 19.93 5.71 -2.58
C GLU A 118 20.99 6.01 -1.51
N LEU A 119 22.24 6.23 -1.92
CA LEU A 119 23.36 6.49 -1.01
C LEU A 119 23.44 7.97 -0.57
N GLN A 120 22.73 8.87 -1.25
CA GLN A 120 22.82 10.32 -1.06
C GLN A 120 21.44 10.97 -1.18
N LEU A 121 20.50 10.54 -0.34
CA LEU A 121 19.19 11.17 -0.26
C LEU A 121 19.28 12.48 0.52
N THR A 122 18.72 13.56 -0.04
CA THR A 122 18.49 14.78 0.72
C THR A 122 17.46 14.51 1.84
N ALA A 123 17.46 15.31 2.91
CA ALA A 123 16.48 15.19 3.99
C ALA A 123 15.01 15.08 3.51
N PRO A 124 14.51 15.92 2.57
CA PRO A 124 13.13 15.80 2.09
C PRO A 124 12.89 14.56 1.19
N GLU A 125 13.90 14.03 0.52
CA GLU A 125 13.77 12.75 -0.23
C GLU A 125 13.74 11.57 0.72
N LYS A 126 14.66 11.54 1.69
CA LYS A 126 14.71 10.52 2.76
C LYS A 126 13.39 10.48 3.51
N ALA A 127 12.82 11.64 3.87
CA ALA A 127 11.50 11.72 4.49
C ALA A 127 10.38 11.17 3.59
N ARG A 128 10.33 11.57 2.30
CA ARG A 128 9.33 11.05 1.36
C ARG A 128 9.37 9.52 1.25
N VAL A 129 10.56 8.94 1.15
CA VAL A 129 10.74 7.49 1.06
C VAL A 129 10.38 6.82 2.39
N TYR A 130 11.08 7.16 3.48
CA TYR A 130 11.06 6.37 4.71
C TYR A 130 10.00 6.80 5.74
N HIS A 131 9.47 8.02 5.66
CA HIS A 131 8.40 8.48 6.57
C HIS A 131 7.00 8.42 5.95
N PHE A 132 6.91 8.41 4.62
CA PHE A 132 5.63 8.43 3.92
C PHE A 132 5.40 7.18 3.09
N TYR A 133 6.25 6.86 2.12
CA TYR A 133 5.95 5.77 1.18
C TYR A 133 6.17 4.37 1.76
N VAL A 134 7.34 4.10 2.36
CA VAL A 134 7.64 2.78 2.92
C VAL A 134 6.65 2.38 4.02
N PRO A 135 6.32 3.23 5.03
CA PRO A 135 5.33 2.86 6.04
C PRO A 135 3.96 2.52 5.45
N VAL A 136 3.45 3.34 4.51
CA VAL A 136 2.16 3.11 3.86
C VAL A 136 2.17 1.78 3.12
N PHE A 137 3.23 1.52 2.35
CA PHE A 137 3.37 0.30 1.58
C PHE A 137 3.37 -0.94 2.49
N LEU A 138 4.20 -0.95 3.53
CA LEU A 138 4.26 -2.06 4.48
C LEU A 138 2.94 -2.26 5.24
N TRP A 139 2.23 -1.17 5.53
CA TRP A 139 0.91 -1.24 6.13
C TRP A 139 -0.12 -1.87 5.17
N CYS A 140 -0.11 -1.51 3.88
CA CYS A 140 -0.95 -2.13 2.86
C CYS A 140 -0.69 -3.64 2.75
N GLU A 141 0.57 -4.07 2.80
CA GLU A 141 0.90 -5.50 2.81
C GLU A 141 0.29 -6.23 4.02
N LYS A 142 0.36 -5.64 5.22
CA LYS A 142 -0.31 -6.21 6.41
C LYS A 142 -1.83 -6.27 6.24
N GLN A 143 -2.45 -5.28 5.57
CA GLN A 143 -3.88 -5.33 5.28
C GLN A 143 -4.22 -6.47 4.32
N ILE A 144 -3.41 -6.66 3.28
CA ILE A 144 -3.59 -7.77 2.31
C ILE A 144 -3.44 -9.11 3.01
N GLU A 145 -2.40 -9.29 3.83
CA GLU A 145 -2.15 -10.53 4.56
C GLU A 145 -3.32 -10.87 5.49
N ARG A 146 -3.76 -9.90 6.31
CA ARG A 146 -4.92 -10.09 7.20
C ARG A 146 -6.21 -10.39 6.42
N HIS A 147 -6.41 -9.72 5.30
CA HIS A 147 -7.55 -9.94 4.44
C HIS A 147 -7.55 -11.38 3.94
N VAL A 148 -6.46 -11.84 3.31
CA VAL A 148 -6.35 -13.21 2.79
C VAL A 148 -6.50 -14.26 3.90
N LEU A 149 -5.83 -14.08 5.03
CA LEU A 149 -5.94 -15.00 6.17
C LEU A 149 -7.37 -15.09 6.71
N GLY A 150 -8.16 -14.01 6.62
CA GLY A 150 -9.55 -13.98 7.06
C GLY A 150 -10.50 -14.87 6.23
N PHE A 151 -10.11 -15.24 5.00
CA PHE A 151 -10.92 -16.13 4.15
C PHE A 151 -10.55 -17.62 4.30
N GLY A 152 -9.42 -17.94 4.94
CA GLY A 152 -8.96 -19.33 5.10
C GLY A 152 -8.84 -20.05 3.75
N ASP A 153 -9.47 -21.22 3.64
CA ASP A 153 -9.48 -22.05 2.43
C ASP A 153 -10.64 -21.74 1.48
N ALA A 154 -11.31 -20.58 1.62
CA ALA A 154 -12.40 -20.22 0.73
C ALA A 154 -11.95 -20.16 -0.74
N GLU A 155 -12.74 -20.76 -1.62
CA GLU A 155 -12.45 -20.84 -3.06
C GLU A 155 -12.54 -19.46 -3.75
N GLU A 156 -13.25 -18.50 -3.13
CA GLU A 156 -13.40 -17.13 -3.62
C GLU A 156 -13.06 -16.11 -2.51
N VAL A 157 -12.05 -15.27 -2.77
CA VAL A 157 -11.64 -14.16 -1.89
C VAL A 157 -12.19 -12.85 -2.45
N ALA A 158 -13.04 -12.17 -1.68
CA ALA A 158 -13.58 -10.87 -2.10
C ALA A 158 -12.46 -9.82 -2.26
N PRO A 159 -12.61 -8.81 -3.13
CA PRO A 159 -11.59 -7.77 -3.28
C PRO A 159 -11.37 -6.95 -1.99
N LEU A 160 -10.10 -6.66 -1.67
CA LEU A 160 -9.74 -5.68 -0.64
C LEU A 160 -9.71 -4.27 -1.24
N VAL A 161 -10.44 -3.33 -0.63
CA VAL A 161 -10.47 -1.92 -1.03
C VAL A 161 -9.82 -1.05 0.03
N ILE A 162 -8.76 -0.32 -0.36
CA ILE A 162 -8.05 0.63 0.50
C ILE A 162 -8.33 2.05 0.00
N GLY A 163 -9.00 2.85 0.82
CA GLY A 163 -9.22 4.27 0.53
C GLY A 163 -8.04 5.12 1.00
N VAL A 164 -7.41 5.87 0.08
CA VAL A 164 -6.32 6.79 0.40
C VAL A 164 -6.81 8.23 0.34
N SER A 165 -6.82 8.92 1.49
CA SER A 165 -7.23 10.33 1.58
C SER A 165 -6.12 11.19 2.19
N ALA A 166 -5.85 12.35 1.58
CA ALA A 166 -4.84 13.32 2.04
C ALA A 166 -4.95 14.67 1.29
N PRO A 167 -4.45 15.79 1.85
CA PRO A 167 -4.47 17.12 1.22
C PRO A 167 -3.80 17.17 -0.17
N GLN A 168 -4.16 18.13 -1.02
CA GLN A 168 -3.55 18.28 -2.36
C GLN A 168 -2.02 18.36 -2.28
N GLY A 169 -1.33 17.78 -3.27
CA GLY A 169 0.14 17.76 -3.32
C GLY A 169 0.82 16.71 -2.43
N SER A 170 0.07 15.94 -1.64
CA SER A 170 0.64 14.95 -0.71
C SER A 170 1.17 13.65 -1.34
N GLY A 171 1.25 13.53 -2.67
CA GLY A 171 1.77 12.33 -3.34
C GLY A 171 0.83 11.09 -3.36
N LYS A 172 -0.49 11.25 -3.14
CA LYS A 172 -1.46 10.12 -3.17
C LYS A 172 -1.41 9.33 -4.48
N THR A 173 -1.39 10.03 -5.62
CA THR A 173 -1.33 9.38 -6.93
C THR A 173 -0.06 8.59 -7.09
N THR A 174 1.06 9.10 -6.56
CA THR A 174 2.32 8.36 -6.52
C THR A 174 2.17 7.08 -5.73
N LEU A 175 1.59 7.13 -4.53
CA LEU A 175 1.30 5.93 -3.72
C LEU A 175 0.44 4.89 -4.45
N VAL A 176 -0.58 5.32 -5.21
CA VAL A 176 -1.46 4.42 -5.97
C VAL A 176 -0.71 3.72 -7.12
N LEU A 177 0.40 4.30 -7.59
CA LEU A 177 1.19 3.75 -8.69
C LEU A 177 2.32 2.81 -8.23
N LEU A 178 2.63 2.77 -6.93
CA LEU A 178 3.61 1.87 -6.30
C LEU A 178 3.07 0.44 -6.23
#